data_AF-A0AAE9WE95-F1
#
_entry.id   AF-A0AAE9WE95-F1
#
_cell.length_a   1.000
_cell.length_b   1.000
_cell.length_c   1.000
_cell.angle_alpha   90.00
_cell.angle_beta   90.00
_cell.angle_gamma   90.00
#
_symmetry.space_group_name_H-M   'P 1'
#
loop_
_entity.id
_entity.type
_entity.pdbx_description
1 polymer ?
#
loop_
_entity_poly.entity_id
_entity_poly.type
_entity_poly.pdbx_seq_one_letter_code
_entity_poly.pdbx_strand_id
1 'polypeptide(L)'
;MADLVNRPRSELTELELTRLEEYEFTAGPLSVLQQAVKNHDQVLINCRNNKKLLARVKAFDRHSNLVLENVKEMWTERKRNASGKKGKAVNKDRFISKMFLRGDGVVLVVRVPSA
;
A
#
# COMPACT_ATOMS: atom_id res chain seq x y z
N MET A 1 -3.36 -16.67 -21.84
CA MET A 1 -3.42 -16.05 -20.49
C MET A 1 -4.77 -15.41 -20.22
N ALA A 2 -5.35 -14.67 -21.17
CA ALA A 2 -6.74 -14.17 -21.05
C ALA A 2 -7.76 -15.31 -20.77
N ASP A 3 -7.53 -16.51 -21.32
CA ASP A 3 -8.38 -17.68 -21.08
C ASP A 3 -8.39 -18.16 -19.61
N LEU A 4 -7.32 -17.89 -18.85
CA LEU A 4 -7.25 -18.24 -17.43
C LEU A 4 -7.97 -17.22 -16.54
N VAL A 5 -8.08 -15.97 -16.98
CA VAL A 5 -8.73 -14.87 -16.22
C VAL A 5 -10.24 -15.06 -16.15
N ASN A 6 -10.85 -15.61 -17.21
CA ASN A 6 -12.29 -15.80 -17.30
C ASN A 6 -12.78 -17.14 -16.72
N ARG A 7 -11.86 -18.05 -16.35
CA ARG A 7 -12.19 -19.32 -15.73
C ARG A 7 -12.32 -19.16 -14.21
N PRO A 8 -13.27 -19.85 -13.55
CA PRO A 8 -13.38 -19.80 -12.10
C PRO A 8 -12.12 -20.39 -11.45
N ARG A 9 -11.61 -19.71 -10.41
CA ARG A 9 -10.36 -20.10 -9.72
C ARG A 9 -10.41 -21.51 -9.10
N SER A 10 -11.61 -22.03 -8.82
CA SER A 10 -11.82 -23.40 -8.32
C SER A 10 -11.51 -24.50 -9.33
N GLU A 11 -11.48 -24.19 -10.63
CA GLU A 11 -11.22 -25.15 -11.72
C GLU A 11 -9.78 -25.12 -12.23
N LEU A 12 -8.94 -24.25 -11.65
CA LEU A 12 -7.55 -24.08 -12.04
C LEU A 12 -6.65 -24.99 -11.21
N THR A 13 -5.67 -25.60 -11.87
CA THR A 13 -4.57 -26.30 -11.18
C THR A 13 -3.69 -25.31 -10.40
N GLU A 14 -2.92 -25.82 -9.44
CA GLU A 14 -2.00 -24.98 -8.64
C GLU A 14 -0.99 -24.23 -9.52
N LEU A 15 -0.49 -24.87 -10.57
CA LEU A 15 0.43 -24.26 -11.52
C LEU A 15 -0.23 -23.15 -12.35
N GLU A 16 -1.49 -23.34 -12.77
CA GLU A 16 -2.26 -22.30 -13.45
C GLU A 16 -2.59 -21.13 -12.53
N LEU A 17 -2.87 -21.37 -11.24
CA LEU A 17 -3.10 -20.32 -10.24
C LEU A 17 -1.88 -19.43 -10.04
N THR A 18 -0.69 -20.03 -9.90
CA THR A 18 0.57 -19.26 -9.77
C THR A 18 0.83 -18.42 -11.02
N ARG A 19 0.62 -18.99 -12.21
CA ARG A 19 0.75 -18.26 -13.48
C ARG A 19 -0.26 -17.12 -13.62
N LEU A 20 -1.50 -17.33 -13.15
CA LEU A 20 -2.53 -16.30 -13.14
C LEU A 20 -2.15 -15.16 -12.18
N GLU A 21 -1.63 -15.47 -10.99
CA GLU A 21 -1.18 -14.49 -10.01
C GLU A 21 0.01 -13.65 -10.54
N GLU A 22 1.01 -14.29 -11.17
CA GLU A 22 2.12 -13.58 -11.83
C GLU A 22 1.61 -12.64 -12.93
N TYR A 23 0.63 -13.08 -13.72
CA TYR A 23 0.01 -12.26 -14.75
C TYR A 23 -0.77 -11.08 -14.15
N GLU A 24 -1.57 -11.30 -13.10
CA GLU A 24 -2.30 -10.25 -12.39
C GLU A 24 -1.37 -9.22 -11.74
N PHE A 25 -0.21 -9.64 -11.23
CA PHE A 25 0.80 -8.72 -10.70
C PHE A 25 1.48 -7.88 -11.78
N THR A 26 1.70 -8.45 -12.97
CA THR A 26 2.43 -7.75 -14.04
C THR A 26 1.54 -6.88 -14.92
N ALA A 27 0.34 -7.33 -15.24
CA ALA A 27 -0.59 -6.64 -16.14
C ALA A 27 -1.81 -6.03 -15.42
N GLY A 28 -2.05 -6.38 -14.16
CA GLY A 28 -3.18 -5.89 -13.39
C GLY A 28 -2.90 -4.61 -12.59
N PRO A 29 -3.84 -4.19 -11.73
CA PRO A 29 -3.71 -2.96 -10.92
C PRO A 29 -2.50 -2.95 -9.99
N LEU A 30 -2.08 -4.12 -9.49
CA LEU A 30 -0.92 -4.25 -8.59
C LEU A 30 0.42 -4.09 -9.33
N SER A 31 0.43 -4.01 -10.66
CA SER A 31 1.62 -3.69 -11.45
C SER A 31 2.26 -2.36 -11.06
N VAL A 32 1.47 -1.41 -10.55
CA VAL A 32 1.96 -0.14 -10.01
C VAL A 32 2.88 -0.36 -8.81
N LEU A 33 2.53 -1.28 -7.91
CA LEU A 33 3.39 -1.66 -6.78
C LEU A 33 4.61 -2.44 -7.25
N GLN A 34 4.45 -3.33 -8.24
CA GLN A 34 5.57 -4.07 -8.80
C GLN A 34 6.61 -3.15 -9.46
N GLN A 35 6.16 -2.15 -10.20
CA GLN A 35 7.02 -1.11 -10.75
C GLN A 35 7.67 -0.28 -9.65
N ALA A 36 6.93 0.07 -8.59
CA ALA A 36 7.49 0.82 -7.47
C ALA A 36 8.61 0.06 -6.74
N VAL A 37 8.46 -1.26 -6.56
CA VAL A 37 9.51 -2.12 -5.99
C VAL A 37 10.72 -2.19 -6.93
N LYS A 38 10.51 -2.46 -8.22
CA LYS A 38 11.59 -2.59 -9.21
C LYS A 38 12.41 -1.32 -9.37
N ASN A 39 11.74 -0.18 -9.47
CA ASN A 39 12.38 1.13 -9.65
C ASN A 39 12.83 1.75 -8.33
N HIS A 40 12.53 1.08 -7.21
CA HIS A 40 12.78 1.60 -5.88
C HIS A 40 12.14 2.98 -5.64
N ASP A 41 10.96 3.23 -6.24
CA ASP A 41 10.24 4.51 -6.13
C ASP A 41 9.61 4.71 -4.75
N GLN A 42 9.28 5.96 -4.45
CA GLN A 42 8.48 6.26 -3.27
C GLN A 42 7.00 6.01 -3.54
N VAL A 43 6.28 5.60 -2.51
CA VAL A 43 4.83 5.45 -2.53
C VAL A 43 4.21 6.25 -1.39
N LEU A 44 3.09 6.89 -1.69
CA LEU A 44 2.21 7.50 -0.70
C LEU A 44 1.01 6.57 -0.48
N ILE A 45 0.83 6.12 0.76
CA ILE A 45 -0.24 5.20 1.16
C ILE A 45 -1.18 5.95 2.10
N ASN A 46 -2.46 6.01 1.76
CA ASN A 46 -3.50 6.50 2.66
C ASN A 46 -4.09 5.31 3.42
N CYS A 47 -4.01 5.36 4.75
CA CYS A 47 -4.52 4.31 5.62
C CYS A 47 -5.94 4.64 6.13
N ARG A 48 -6.68 3.59 6.50
CA ARG A 48 -8.07 3.67 6.99
C ARG A 48 -8.22 4.48 8.28
N ASN A 49 -7.17 4.56 9.09
CA ASN A 49 -7.12 5.38 10.31
C ASN A 49 -6.82 6.87 10.04
N ASN A 50 -6.93 7.32 8.79
CA ASN A 50 -6.68 8.69 8.34
C ASN A 50 -5.23 9.17 8.59
N LYS A 51 -4.29 8.22 8.60
CA LYS A 51 -2.85 8.49 8.57
C LYS A 51 -2.31 8.22 7.18
N LYS A 52 -1.26 8.94 6.80
CA LYS A 52 -0.59 8.79 5.52
C LYS A 52 0.82 8.26 5.73
N LEU A 53 1.25 7.32 4.92
CA LEU A 53 2.61 6.78 4.94
C LEU A 53 3.31 7.18 3.65
N LEU A 54 4.45 7.84 3.75
CA LEU A 54 5.38 7.98 2.64
C LEU A 54 6.51 6.97 2.86
N ALA A 55 6.67 6.02 1.96
CA ALA A 55 7.60 4.90 2.16
C ALA A 55 8.17 4.39 0.84
N ARG A 56 9.11 3.45 0.91
CA ARG A 56 9.49 2.61 -0.24
C ARG A 56 9.05 1.18 0.03
N VAL A 57 8.44 0.55 -0.97
CA VAL A 57 7.97 -0.84 -0.87
C VAL A 57 9.16 -1.76 -1.17
N LYS A 58 9.39 -2.75 -0.31
CA LYS A 58 10.36 -3.83 -0.55
C LYS A 58 9.70 -5.11 -1.04
N ALA A 59 8.52 -5.42 -0.52
CA ALA A 59 7.73 -6.56 -0.96
C ALA A 59 6.24 -6.25 -0.77
N PHE A 60 5.40 -6.92 -1.57
CA PHE A 60 3.95 -6.87 -1.44
C PHE A 60 3.36 -8.25 -1.76
N ASP A 61 2.10 -8.45 -1.45
CA ASP A 61 1.35 -9.65 -1.81
C ASP A 61 -0.02 -9.34 -2.42
N ARG A 62 -0.77 -10.40 -2.76
CA ARG A 62 -2.13 -10.34 -3.32
C ARG A 62 -3.16 -9.65 -2.41
N HIS A 63 -2.94 -9.58 -1.10
CA HIS A 63 -3.84 -8.94 -0.15
C HIS A 63 -3.46 -7.48 0.08
N SER A 64 -2.49 -6.95 -0.66
CA SER A 64 -1.89 -5.63 -0.42
C SER A 64 -1.26 -5.51 0.97
N ASN A 65 -0.77 -6.61 1.55
CA ASN A 65 0.18 -6.51 2.66
C ASN A 65 1.50 -5.98 2.10
N LEU A 66 2.15 -5.07 2.81
CA LEU A 66 3.34 -4.38 2.34
C LEU A 66 4.47 -4.47 3.36
N VAL A 67 5.65 -4.84 2.89
CA VAL A 67 6.91 -4.64 3.61
C VAL A 67 7.48 -3.31 3.17
N LEU A 68 7.57 -2.37 4.10
CA LEU A 68 7.96 -0.99 3.85
C LEU A 68 9.28 -0.67 4.54
N GLU A 69 10.09 0.16 3.90
CA GLU A 69 11.30 0.73 4.47
C GLU A 69 11.29 2.26 4.39
N ASN A 70 12.03 2.88 5.32
CA ASN A 70 12.16 4.34 5.46
C ASN A 70 10.78 5.03 5.50
N VAL A 71 9.91 4.51 6.37
CA VAL A 71 8.52 4.94 6.46
C VAL A 71 8.44 6.24 7.24
N LYS A 72 7.87 7.27 6.60
CA LYS A 72 7.42 8.49 7.25
C LYS A 72 5.91 8.46 7.39
N GLU A 73 5.43 8.25 8.60
CA GLU A 73 4.00 8.30 8.92
C GLU A 73 3.62 9.72 9.33
N MET A 74 2.54 10.23 8.76
CA MET A 74 2.06 11.60 8.92
C MET A 74 0.58 11.59 9.29
N TRP A 75 0.22 12.36 10.30
CA TRP A 75 -1.18 12.54 10.71
C TRP A 75 -1.40 13.91 11.32
N THR A 76 -2.66 14.32 11.36
CA THR A 76 -3.06 15.59 11.98
C THR A 76 -3.79 15.31 13.29
N GLU A 77 -3.28 15.87 14.38
CA GLU A 77 -3.93 15.82 15.68
C GLU A 77 -4.69 17.13 15.93
N ARG A 78 -5.93 17.04 16.43
CA ARG A 78 -6.69 18.19 16.91
C ARG A 78 -6.93 18.01 18.40
N LYS A 79 -6.12 18.68 19.22
CA LYS A 79 -6.35 18.69 20.68
C LYS A 79 -7.64 19.46 20.98
N ARG A 80 -8.42 18.98 21.94
CA ARG A 80 -9.54 19.76 22.49
C ARG A 80 -8.98 20.77 23.48
N ASN A 81 -9.46 22.00 23.44
CA ASN A 81 -9.11 22.99 24.46
C ASN A 81 -9.86 22.71 25.77
N ALA A 82 -9.51 23.42 26.86
CA ALA A 82 -10.16 23.29 28.16
C ALA A 82 -11.68 23.54 28.10
N SER A 83 -12.15 24.29 27.10
CA SER A 83 -13.57 24.58 26.85
C SER A 83 -14.26 23.57 25.90
N GLY A 84 -13.61 22.45 25.58
CA GLY A 84 -14.18 21.37 24.74
C GLY A 84 -14.26 21.65 23.23
N LYS A 85 -13.89 22.85 22.76
CA LYS A 85 -13.85 23.20 21.33
C LYS A 85 -12.64 22.54 20.64
N LYS A 86 -12.81 22.20 19.36
CA LYS A 86 -11.73 21.66 18.51
C LYS A 86 -10.62 22.72 18.41
N GLY A 87 -9.44 22.42 18.94
CA GLY A 87 -8.26 23.28 18.85
C GLY A 87 -7.62 23.27 17.46
N LYS A 88 -6.50 23.97 17.34
CA LYS A 88 -5.73 24.06 16.10
C LYS A 88 -5.25 22.68 15.65
N ALA A 89 -5.29 22.45 14.35
CA ALA A 89 -4.75 21.25 13.73
C ALA A 89 -3.22 21.29 13.79
N VAL A 90 -2.61 20.28 14.41
CA VAL A 90 -1.15 20.13 14.50
C VAL A 90 -0.76 18.92 13.68
N ASN A 91 0.11 19.12 12.69
CA ASN A 91 0.68 18.02 11.93
C ASN A 91 1.79 17.36 12.76
N LYS A 92 1.73 16.03 12.85
CA LYS A 92 2.73 15.19 13.47
C LYS A 92 3.26 14.20 12.45
N ASP A 93 4.54 13.91 12.56
CA ASP A 93 5.19 12.85 11.83
C ASP A 93 5.99 11.94 12.77
N ARG A 94 6.18 10.70 12.33
CA ARG A 94 7.13 9.77 12.94
C ARG A 94 7.87 8.99 11.85
N PHE A 95 9.10 8.63 12.15
CA PHE A 95 9.92 7.82 11.27
C PHE A 95 10.02 6.38 11.79
N ILE A 96 9.90 5.42 10.89
CA ILE A 96 10.01 3.99 11.17
C ILE A 96 10.92 3.38 10.10
N SER A 97 12.04 2.80 10.50
CA SER A 97 13.05 2.29 9.55
C SER A 97 12.53 1.12 8.71
N LYS A 98 11.81 0.18 9.33
CA LYS A 98 11.20 -0.99 8.68
C LYS A 98 9.81 -1.24 9.28
N MET A 99 8.82 -1.50 8.44
CA MET A 99 7.44 -1.70 8.88
C MET A 99 6.76 -2.76 8.03
N PHE A 100 6.06 -3.69 8.68
CA PHE A 100 5.06 -4.52 8.02
C PHE A 100 3.69 -3.85 8.14
N LEU A 101 3.02 -3.63 7.02
CA LEU A 101 1.68 -3.06 6.94
C LEU A 101 0.72 -4.12 6.41
N ARG A 102 -0.36 -4.37 7.16
CA ARG A 102 -1.44 -5.25 6.73
C ARG A 102 -2.36 -4.54 5.72
N GLY A 103 -2.76 -5.25 4.66
CA GLY A 103 -3.52 -4.70 3.54
C GLY A 103 -4.92 -4.20 3.87
N ASP A 104 -5.58 -4.78 4.89
CA ASP A 104 -6.90 -4.32 5.36
C ASP A 104 -6.92 -2.85 5.81
N GLY A 105 -5.76 -2.30 6.17
CA GLY A 105 -5.58 -0.91 6.57
C GLY A 105 -5.33 0.05 5.41
N VAL A 106 -5.06 -0.44 4.21
CA VAL A 106 -4.72 0.35 3.02
C VAL A 106 -6.01 0.75 2.29
N VAL A 107 -6.12 2.04 1.93
CA VAL A 107 -7.28 2.56 1.18
C VAL A 107 -6.88 3.00 -0.22
N LEU A 108 -5.76 3.72 -0.34
CA LEU A 108 -5.26 4.22 -1.61
C LEU A 108 -3.74 4.17 -1.61
N VAL A 109 -3.15 3.74 -2.72
CA VAL A 109 -1.71 3.82 -2.96
C VAL A 109 -1.47 4.69 -4.18
N VAL A 110 -0.55 5.64 -4.05
CA VAL A 110 -0.07 6.49 -5.14
C VAL A 110 1.43 6.25 -5.30
N ARG A 111 1.84 5.79 -6.49
CA ARG A 111 3.25 5.74 -6.85
C ARG A 111 3.74 7.15 -7.15
N VAL A 112 4.80 7.58 -6.46
CA VAL A 112 5.45 8.87 -6.66
C VAL A 112 6.76 8.60 -7.41
N PRO A 113 6.78 8.77 -8.75
CA PRO A 113 7.98 8.52 -9.53
C PRO A 113 9.07 9.54 -9.14
N SER A 114 10.27 9.03 -8.93
CA SER A 114 11.47 9.85 -8.88
C SER A 114 11.85 10.12 -10.34
N ALA A 115 11.80 11.38 -10.79
CA ALA A 115 12.15 11.75 -12.17
C ALA A 115 13.55 11.27 -12.56
#